data_AF-A0A2R5EKG2-F1
#
_entry.id   AF-A0A2R5EKG2-F1
#
_cell.length_a   1.000
_cell.length_b   1.000
_cell.length_c   1.000
_cell.angle_alpha   90.00
_cell.angle_beta   90.00
_cell.angle_gamma   90.00
#
_symmetry.space_group_name_H-M   'P 1'
#
loop_
_entity.id
_entity.type
_entity.pdbx_description
1 polymer ?
#
loop_
_entity_poly.entity_id
_entity_poly.type
_entity_poly.pdbx_seq_one_letter_code
_entity_poly.pdbx_strand_id
1 'polypeptide(L)'
;MELPTAAPQAPPEHTPEAPEVPEIPIGRLRERHIASVNLQPGMVLARPVQITARGVLYLNLGAGSMLTEDGISQLLAHHSECVCIVENDTRPVEEYEAEVAARLERLAHIFRGADDGAATQALRAALESYRRQ
;
A
#
# COMPACT_ATOMS: atom_id res chain seq x y z
N MET A 1 -50.60 -0.38 -56.12
CA MET A 1 -50.89 0.64 -55.09
C MET A 1 -50.22 0.14 -53.84
N GLU A 2 -49.12 0.80 -53.48
CA GLU A 2 -48.01 0.25 -52.71
C GLU A 2 -48.29 0.19 -51.21
N LEU A 3 -47.93 -0.94 -50.59
CA LEU A 3 -47.81 -1.11 -49.15
C LEU A 3 -46.48 -0.47 -48.70
N PRO A 4 -46.44 0.40 -47.68
CA PRO A 4 -45.17 0.87 -47.15
C PRO A 4 -44.50 -0.23 -46.31
N THR A 5 -43.40 -0.76 -46.84
CA THR A 5 -42.44 -1.60 -46.10
C THR A 5 -41.83 -0.77 -44.97
N ALA A 6 -42.09 -1.18 -43.73
CA ALA A 6 -41.40 -0.66 -42.56
C ALA A 6 -39.94 -1.12 -42.59
N ALA A 7 -39.01 -0.17 -42.68
CA ALA A 7 -37.59 -0.42 -42.53
C ALA A 7 -37.27 -0.90 -41.10
N PRO A 8 -36.33 -1.84 -40.91
CA PRO A 8 -35.91 -2.25 -39.58
C PRO A 8 -35.10 -1.12 -38.93
N GLN A 9 -35.53 -0.66 -37.75
CA GLN A 9 -34.75 0.25 -36.92
C GLN A 9 -33.51 -0.51 -36.41
N ALA A 10 -32.32 0.01 -36.74
CA ALA A 10 -31.08 -0.42 -36.12
C ALA A 10 -31.09 -0.04 -34.62
N PRO A 11 -30.65 -0.91 -33.71
CA PRO A 11 -30.47 -0.55 -32.31
C PRO A 11 -29.34 0.49 -32.18
N PRO A 12 -29.41 1.42 -31.20
CA PRO A 12 -28.37 2.40 -30.99
C PRO A 12 -27.07 1.69 -30.63
N GLU A 13 -26.00 1.98 -31.39
CA GLU A 13 -24.64 1.57 -31.09
C GLU A 13 -24.26 2.11 -29.70
N HIS A 14 -24.30 1.24 -28.69
CA HIS A 14 -23.67 1.49 -27.43
C HIS A 14 -22.17 1.44 -27.71
N THR A 15 -21.54 2.60 -27.92
CA THR A 15 -20.10 2.73 -27.80
C THR A 15 -19.73 2.16 -26.43
N PRO A 16 -18.99 1.04 -26.33
CA PRO A 16 -18.42 0.69 -25.04
C PRO A 16 -17.42 1.80 -24.75
N GLU A 17 -17.77 2.70 -23.83
CA GLU A 17 -16.82 3.52 -23.12
C GLU A 17 -15.80 2.54 -22.57
N ALA A 18 -14.66 2.44 -23.27
CA ALA A 18 -13.55 1.62 -22.84
C ALA A 18 -13.28 2.05 -21.39
N PRO A 19 -13.15 1.12 -20.44
CA PRO A 19 -12.72 1.51 -19.10
C PRO A 19 -11.45 2.32 -19.32
N GLU A 20 -11.46 3.60 -18.91
CA GLU A 20 -10.23 4.35 -18.68
C GLU A 20 -9.45 3.46 -17.73
N VAL A 21 -8.54 2.66 -18.29
CA VAL A 21 -7.53 1.96 -17.53
C VAL A 21 -6.68 3.11 -17.04
N PRO A 22 -6.77 3.52 -15.76
CA PRO A 22 -5.93 4.59 -15.28
C PRO A 22 -4.50 4.16 -15.59
N GLU A 23 -3.78 5.00 -16.33
CA GLU A 23 -2.39 4.76 -16.70
C GLU A 23 -1.63 4.48 -15.40
N ILE A 24 -1.35 3.20 -15.12
CA ILE A 24 -0.72 2.79 -13.86
C ILE A 24 0.68 3.40 -13.89
N PRO A 25 1.00 4.41 -13.06
CA PRO A 25 2.34 4.97 -13.08
C PRO A 25 3.33 3.89 -12.63
N ILE A 26 4.38 3.70 -13.42
CA ILE A 26 5.49 2.78 -13.12
C ILE A 26 6.20 3.27 -11.85
N GLY A 27 6.49 2.38 -10.91
CA GLY A 27 5.60 2.18 -9.77
C GLY A 27 6.35 2.57 -8.50
N ARG A 28 5.79 3.50 -7.72
CA ARG A 28 6.34 3.86 -6.42
C ARG A 28 6.18 2.67 -5.49
N LEU A 29 7.21 2.26 -4.75
CA LEU A 29 7.08 1.21 -3.74
C LEU A 29 6.66 1.81 -2.40
N ARG A 30 5.76 1.13 -1.67
CA ARG A 30 5.38 1.50 -0.30
C ARG A 30 5.47 0.33 0.66
N GLU A 31 5.76 0.61 1.92
CA GLU A 31 5.65 -0.35 3.02
C GLU A 31 4.19 -0.43 3.49
N ARG A 32 3.64 -1.64 3.61
CA ARG A 32 2.32 -1.87 4.19
C ARG A 32 2.35 -2.99 5.22
N HIS A 33 1.79 -2.71 6.40
CA HIS A 33 1.48 -3.76 7.37
C HIS A 33 0.21 -4.49 6.94
N ILE A 34 0.32 -5.79 6.78
CA ILE A 34 -0.79 -6.67 6.40
C ILE A 34 -0.91 -7.79 7.43
N ALA A 35 -2.15 -8.17 7.75
CA ALA A 35 -2.42 -9.31 8.62
C ALA A 35 -1.93 -10.60 7.95
N SER A 36 -1.37 -11.52 8.73
CA SER A 36 -0.76 -12.75 8.21
C SER A 36 -1.74 -13.62 7.42
N VAL A 37 -3.03 -13.54 7.74
CA VAL A 37 -4.11 -14.26 7.03
C VAL A 37 -4.34 -13.76 5.59
N ASN A 38 -3.90 -12.54 5.27
CA ASN A 38 -4.04 -11.94 3.94
C ASN A 38 -2.74 -12.03 3.13
N LEU A 39 -1.74 -12.76 3.62
CA LEU A 39 -0.50 -12.96 2.90
C LEU A 39 -0.70 -13.88 1.72
N GLN A 40 -0.02 -13.54 0.63
CA GLN A 40 0.01 -14.35 -0.58
C GLN A 40 1.45 -14.65 -0.98
N PRO A 41 1.69 -15.84 -1.55
CA PRO A 41 2.98 -16.17 -2.13
C PRO A 41 3.40 -15.10 -3.16
N GLY A 42 4.68 -14.77 -3.20
CA GLY A 42 5.23 -13.73 -4.08
C GLY A 42 5.29 -12.33 -3.48
N MET A 43 4.59 -12.06 -2.36
CA MET A 43 4.78 -10.81 -1.61
C MET A 43 6.20 -10.71 -1.06
N VAL A 44 6.76 -9.50 -0.98
CA VAL A 44 8.13 -9.27 -0.49
C VAL A 44 8.08 -8.59 0.87
N LEU A 45 8.86 -9.09 1.84
CA LEU A 45 8.97 -8.46 3.16
C LEU A 45 9.73 -7.13 3.08
N ALA A 46 9.14 -6.07 3.62
CA ALA A 46 9.82 -4.79 3.80
C ALA A 46 10.78 -4.81 5.00
N ARG A 47 10.43 -5.59 6.03
CA ARG A 47 11.18 -5.69 7.29
C ARG A 47 11.46 -7.14 7.63
N PRO A 48 12.58 -7.45 8.31
CA PRO A 48 12.87 -8.81 8.71
C PRO A 48 11.80 -9.32 9.69
N VAL A 49 11.48 -10.61 9.59
CA VAL A 49 10.58 -11.29 10.51
C VAL A 49 11.37 -12.38 11.22
N GLN A 50 11.44 -12.27 12.55
CA GLN A 50 12.09 -13.24 13.41
C GLN A 50 11.06 -13.79 14.38
N ILE A 51 10.92 -15.12 14.39
CA ILE A 51 10.06 -15.82 15.33
C ILE A 51 10.94 -16.65 16.24
N THR A 52 10.87 -16.32 17.52
CA THR A 52 11.50 -17.08 18.59
C THR A 52 10.43 -17.70 19.47
N ALA A 53 10.54 -19.00 19.76
CA ALA A 53 9.70 -19.67 20.74
C ALA A 53 10.61 -20.46 21.71
N ARG A 54 10.30 -20.41 23.02
CA ARG A 54 11.08 -21.11 24.06
C ARG A 54 12.60 -20.86 23.99
N GLY A 55 13.01 -19.65 23.60
CA GLY A 55 14.42 -19.26 23.47
C GLY A 55 15.14 -19.80 22.23
N VAL A 56 14.44 -20.45 21.29
CA VAL A 56 14.98 -20.96 20.03
C VAL A 56 14.42 -20.14 18.88
N LEU A 57 15.27 -19.80 17.91
CA LEU A 57 14.88 -19.15 16.65
C LEU A 57 14.27 -20.20 15.71
N TYR A 58 12.97 -20.08 15.43
CA TYR A 58 12.23 -21.00 14.57
C TYR A 58 12.17 -20.53 13.12
N LEU A 59 12.05 -19.22 12.91
CA LEU A 59 11.96 -18.61 11.59
C LEU A 59 12.74 -17.30 11.59
N ASN A 60 13.53 -17.09 10.53
CA ASN A 60 14.21 -15.84 10.26
C ASN A 60 14.10 -15.56 8.77
N LEU A 61 13.26 -14.58 8.42
CA LEU A 61 13.11 -14.07 7.07
C LEU A 61 13.72 -12.68 7.02
N GLY A 62 14.63 -12.45 6.08
CA GLY A 62 15.28 -11.15 5.92
C GLY A 62 14.35 -10.13 5.29
N ALA A 63 14.69 -8.84 5.43
CA ALA A 63 14.11 -7.82 4.57
C ALA A 63 14.44 -8.13 3.10
N GLY A 64 13.49 -7.92 2.20
CA GLY A 64 13.59 -8.29 0.79
C GLY A 64 13.32 -9.77 0.50
N SER A 65 13.08 -10.61 1.51
CA SER A 65 12.70 -12.01 1.28
C SER A 65 11.29 -12.09 0.68
N MET A 66 11.18 -12.85 -0.41
CA MET A 66 9.89 -13.20 -1.00
C MET A 66 9.22 -14.29 -0.15
N LEU A 67 7.94 -14.10 0.14
CA LEU A 67 7.12 -15.05 0.87
C LEU A 67 6.76 -16.22 -0.04
N THR A 68 7.12 -17.42 0.38
CA THR A 68 6.69 -18.69 -0.21
C THR A 68 5.47 -19.22 0.52
N GLU A 69 4.76 -20.19 -0.07
CA GLU A 69 3.65 -20.88 0.60
C GLU A 69 4.08 -21.50 1.95
N ASP A 70 5.26 -22.13 1.98
CA ASP A 70 5.84 -22.69 3.20
C ASP A 70 6.16 -21.60 4.24
N GLY A 71 6.73 -20.47 3.80
CA GLY A 71 7.04 -19.34 4.68
C GLY A 71 5.79 -18.75 5.33
N ILE A 72 4.71 -18.60 4.56
CA ILE A 72 3.41 -18.13 5.08
C ILE A 72 2.83 -19.14 6.07
N SER A 73 2.88 -20.43 5.74
CA SER A 73 2.41 -21.50 6.62
C SER A 73 3.15 -21.50 7.97
N GLN A 74 4.47 -21.28 7.96
CA GLN A 74 5.29 -21.16 9.17
C GLN A 74 4.94 -19.88 9.97
N LEU A 75 4.74 -18.74 9.31
CA LEU A 75 4.30 -17.51 9.97
C LEU A 75 2.97 -17.70 10.72
N LEU A 76 2.01 -18.38 10.09
CA LEU A 76 0.70 -18.68 10.68
C LEU A 76 0.80 -19.69 11.82
N ALA A 77 1.58 -20.76 11.65
CA ALA A 77 1.79 -21.79 12.68
C ALA A 77 2.43 -21.24 13.95
N HIS A 78 3.20 -20.16 13.83
CA HIS A 78 3.84 -19.48 14.95
C HIS A 78 3.11 -18.20 15.40
N HIS A 79 1.85 -18.02 15.00
CA HIS A 79 0.98 -16.92 15.43
C HIS A 79 1.54 -15.53 15.14
N SER A 80 2.26 -15.34 14.02
CA SER A 80 2.55 -14.00 13.55
C SER A 80 1.22 -13.32 13.18
N GLU A 81 0.89 -12.18 13.80
CA GLU A 81 -0.37 -11.48 13.55
C GLU A 81 -0.30 -10.55 12.33
N CYS A 82 0.86 -9.90 12.16
CA CYS A 82 1.10 -8.98 11.05
C CYS A 82 2.55 -9.02 10.60
N VAL A 83 2.76 -8.76 9.31
CA VAL A 83 4.08 -8.55 8.71
C VAL A 83 4.07 -7.29 7.84
N CYS A 84 5.25 -6.71 7.64
CA CYS A 84 5.41 -5.55 6.77
C CYS A 84 5.88 -6.02 5.39
N ILE A 85 5.10 -5.72 4.35
CA ILE A 85 5.42 -6.04 2.95
C ILE A 85 5.75 -4.77 2.16
N VAL A 86 6.52 -4.95 1.08
CA VAL A 86 6.67 -3.95 0.02
C VAL A 86 5.62 -4.25 -1.04
N GLU A 87 4.83 -3.24 -1.39
CA GLU A 87 3.86 -3.32 -2.48
C GLU A 87 3.96 -2.12 -3.41
N ASN A 88 3.49 -2.29 -4.64
CA ASN A 88 3.41 -1.18 -5.59
C ASN A 88 2.31 -0.23 -5.14
N ASP A 89 2.66 1.04 -4.97
CA ASP A 89 1.74 2.13 -4.71
C ASP A 89 1.04 2.49 -6.02
N THR A 90 -0.19 2.01 -6.17
CA THR A 90 -1.03 2.24 -7.33
C THR A 90 -1.94 3.46 -7.18
N ARG A 91 -1.80 4.21 -6.09
CA ARG A 91 -2.61 5.41 -5.86
C ARG A 91 -2.20 6.53 -6.79
N PRO A 92 -3.16 7.39 -7.21
CA PRO A 92 -2.86 8.58 -7.99
C PRO A 92 -1.99 9.56 -7.18
N VAL A 93 -1.23 10.38 -7.89
CA VAL A 93 -0.28 11.34 -7.29
C VAL A 93 -1.00 12.30 -6.35
N GLU A 94 -2.20 12.75 -6.74
CA GLU A 94 -3.03 13.67 -5.98
C GLU A 94 -3.46 13.08 -4.63
N GLU A 95 -3.79 11.79 -4.59
CA GLU A 95 -4.15 11.10 -3.34
C GLU A 95 -2.93 10.96 -2.42
N TYR A 96 -1.76 10.66 -3.00
CA TYR A 96 -0.51 10.62 -2.25
C TYR A 96 -0.17 12.01 -1.65
N GLU A 97 -0.26 13.08 -2.44
CA GLU A 97 0.03 14.43 -1.97
C GLU A 97 -0.95 14.88 -0.88
N ALA A 98 -2.23 14.57 -1.03
CA ALA A 98 -3.24 14.82 -0.01
C ALA A 98 -2.94 14.08 1.30
N GLU A 99 -2.49 12.83 1.23
CA GLU A 99 -2.11 12.06 2.42
C GLU A 99 -0.86 12.65 3.10
N VAL A 100 0.15 13.04 2.32
CA VAL A 100 1.34 13.72 2.84
C VAL A 100 0.95 15.02 3.53
N ALA A 101 0.10 15.83 2.90
CA ALA A 101 -0.38 17.08 3.48
C ALA A 101 -1.09 16.83 4.82
N ALA A 102 -2.00 15.85 4.89
CA ALA A 102 -2.69 15.47 6.13
C ALA A 102 -1.73 14.97 7.22
N ARG A 103 -0.69 14.20 6.85
CA ARG A 103 0.35 13.71 7.78
C ARG A 103 1.21 14.84 8.33
N LEU A 104 1.53 15.85 7.50
CA LEU A 104 2.28 17.05 7.90
C LEU A 104 1.44 17.97 8.78
N GLU A 105 0.16 18.17 8.45
CA GLU A 105 -0.76 18.94 9.28
C GLU A 105 -0.89 18.32 10.67
N ARG A 106 -1.05 16.99 10.76
CA ARG A 106 -1.07 16.28 12.04
C ARG A 106 0.25 16.45 12.81
N LEU A 107 1.39 16.49 12.11
CA LEU A 107 2.69 16.78 12.75
C LEU A 107 2.69 18.17 13.35
N ALA A 108 2.30 19.18 12.58
CA ALA A 108 2.22 20.56 13.03
C ALA A 108 1.29 20.70 14.25
N HIS A 109 0.19 19.94 14.28
CA HIS A 109 -0.70 19.89 15.43
C HIS A 109 -0.03 19.32 16.69
N ILE A 110 0.71 18.21 16.59
CA ILE A 110 1.44 17.60 17.72
C ILE A 110 2.43 18.60 18.33
N PHE A 111 3.10 19.39 17.50
CA PHE A 111 4.10 20.36 17.95
C PHE A 111 3.53 21.76 18.26
N ARG A 112 2.21 21.95 18.29
CA ARG A 112 1.57 23.27 18.45
C ARG A 112 1.97 24.02 19.74
N GLY A 113 2.34 23.29 20.79
CA GLY A 113 2.80 23.86 22.06
C GLY A 113 4.24 23.47 22.42
N ALA A 114 4.99 22.91 21.48
CA ALA A 114 6.37 22.53 21.73
C ALA A 114 7.26 23.77 21.77
N ASP A 115 8.33 23.71 22.58
CA ASP A 115 9.34 24.76 22.61
C ASP A 115 10.06 24.84 21.25
N ASP A 116 10.56 26.03 20.89
CA ASP A 116 11.25 26.22 19.60
C ASP A 116 12.77 26.04 19.70
N GLY A 117 13.22 25.21 20.65
CA GLY A 117 14.61 24.87 20.85
C GLY A 117 15.16 24.02 19.70
N ALA A 118 16.48 24.09 19.53
CA ALA A 118 17.20 23.41 18.44
C ALA A 118 16.93 21.89 18.39
N ALA A 119 16.77 21.22 19.53
CA ALA A 119 16.45 19.80 19.60
C ALA A 119 15.04 19.50 19.06
N THR A 120 14.06 20.34 19.41
CA THR A 120 12.67 20.21 18.95
C THR A 120 12.55 20.46 17.45
N GLN A 121 13.26 21.46 16.93
CA GLN A 121 13.34 21.72 15.49
C GLN A 121 13.99 20.57 14.73
N ALA A 122 15.10 20.01 15.23
CA ALA A 122 15.77 18.87 14.62
C ALA A 122 14.86 17.63 14.58
N LEU A 123 14.15 17.35 15.67
CA LEU A 123 13.18 16.26 15.72
C LEU A 123 12.03 16.46 14.73
N ARG A 124 11.50 17.69 14.62
CA ARG A 124 10.44 18.02 13.65
C ARG A 124 10.91 17.78 12.22
N ALA A 125 12.08 18.28 11.84
CA ALA A 125 12.64 18.09 10.50
C ALA A 125 12.90 16.62 10.15
N ALA A 126 13.37 15.84 11.13
CA ALA A 126 13.53 14.39 10.98
C ALA A 126 12.19 13.68 10.73
N LEU A 127 11.14 14.05 11.47
CA LEU A 127 9.79 13.49 11.31
C LEU A 127 9.14 13.90 9.99
N GLU A 128 9.35 15.14 9.52
CA GLU A 128 8.88 15.59 8.20
C GLU A 128 9.52 14.79 7.08
N SER A 129 10.85 14.58 7.16
CA SER A 129 11.59 13.78 6.19
C SER A 129 11.12 12.33 6.16
N TYR A 130 10.91 11.73 7.34
CA TYR A 130 10.41 10.35 7.46
C TYR A 130 8.99 10.19 6.88
N ARG A 131 8.09 11.17 7.06
CA ARG A 131 6.69 11.06 6.62
C ARG A 131 6.49 11.27 5.11
N ARG A 132 7.52 11.76 4.41
CA ARG A 132 7.53 11.96 2.95
C ARG A 132 8.10 10.77 2.17
N GLN A 133 8.77 9.83 2.84
CA GLN A 133 9.21 8.57 2.24
C GLN A 133 7.97 7.69 1.97
#